data_AF-A0A1G4TCL5-F1
#
_entry.id   AF-A0A1G4TCL5-F1
#
_cell.length_a   1.000
_cell.length_b   1.000
_cell.length_c   1.000
_cell.angle_alpha   90.00
_cell.angle_beta   90.00
_cell.angle_gamma   90.00
#
_symmetry.space_group_name_H-M   'P 1'
#
loop_
_entity.id
_entity.type
_entity.pdbx_description
1 polymer ?
#
loop_
_entity_poly.entity_id
_entity_poly.type
_entity_poly.pdbx_seq_one_letter_code
_entity_poly.pdbx_strand_id
1 'polypeptide(L)'
;MHPQQDPIIGGLRLSSIIEYGTHYSLREGIGRTVRKLKSGGSVTIAFMGGSVTAGHGASDPEQTSYRARLIQYLTDSFKQTAFRFIHAAVGGTDSVYGAYRLQGHVFRTCVPDLLFVEFAASDNGRRQPSLRAMEGIVRHARTLNPHMDICFIYTAKQSGYPYFLKMGRPHVNVCNHEEVAEHYRLPSVDMATEIYRRMASGSLTWDMISGDGVHPNNAGHLLYAQLLKAFMSAALEAVPGPENAAAVLPSRIDSFCYDQGMLVSSLAAEKVKGFRYVTGWSPEKICDWKPPVDILQANAPGAVLRIHFTGTAVGMALMAGMDTGEIVVRIDGKLSKAVPLFDAQCRKCYRPKTVLFADDLPPGDHVAEVELSVLKREDSIGRALHILYFLINGQLRA
;
A
#
# COMPACT_ATOMS: atom_id res chain seq x y z
N MET A 1 -4.60 35.94 -18.64
CA MET A 1 -5.32 35.25 -17.55
C MET A 1 -6.66 34.81 -18.09
N HIS A 2 -6.80 33.54 -18.47
CA HIS A 2 -8.13 32.97 -18.74
C HIS A 2 -8.66 32.42 -17.41
N PRO A 3 -9.88 32.77 -16.98
CA PRO A 3 -10.48 32.11 -15.83
C PRO A 3 -10.73 30.64 -16.22
N GLN A 4 -10.01 29.72 -15.58
CA GLN A 4 -10.34 28.30 -15.64
C GLN A 4 -11.76 28.13 -15.11
N GLN A 5 -12.67 27.66 -15.95
CA GLN A 5 -14.02 27.31 -15.51
C GLN A 5 -13.93 26.06 -14.62
N ASP A 6 -14.42 26.18 -13.39
CA ASP A 6 -14.46 25.05 -12.47
C ASP A 6 -15.40 23.96 -13.01
N PRO A 7 -15.02 22.68 -12.89
CA PRO A 7 -15.91 21.60 -13.28
C PRO A 7 -17.20 21.62 -12.42
N ILE A 8 -18.28 21.09 -12.99
CA ILE A 8 -19.56 20.88 -12.30
C ILE A 8 -19.72 19.38 -12.09
N ILE A 9 -19.97 18.94 -10.85
CA ILE A 9 -20.33 17.56 -10.53
C ILE A 9 -21.74 17.60 -9.91
N GLY A 10 -22.71 16.91 -10.54
CA GLY A 10 -24.09 16.84 -10.04
C GLY A 10 -24.82 18.18 -9.90
N GLY A 11 -24.47 19.20 -10.68
CA GLY A 11 -25.13 20.51 -10.65
C GLY A 11 -24.53 21.54 -9.68
N LEU A 12 -23.51 21.17 -8.88
CA LEU A 12 -22.81 22.08 -7.98
C LEU A 12 -21.45 22.50 -8.57
N ARG A 13 -21.09 23.80 -8.43
CA ARG A 13 -19.75 24.30 -8.79
C ARG A 13 -18.72 23.82 -7.77
N LEU A 14 -17.61 23.23 -8.23
CA LEU A 14 -16.61 22.66 -7.32
C LEU A 14 -15.91 23.68 -6.41
N SER A 15 -15.71 24.91 -6.85
CA SER A 15 -15.10 25.98 -6.04
C SER A 15 -15.94 26.41 -4.83
N SER A 16 -17.25 26.14 -4.83
CA SER A 16 -18.12 26.39 -3.68
C SER A 16 -18.18 25.24 -2.67
N ILE A 17 -17.45 24.13 -2.89
CA ILE A 17 -17.48 22.92 -2.04
C ILE A 17 -16.12 22.65 -1.36
N ILE A 18 -15.05 23.34 -1.75
CA ILE A 18 -13.76 23.24 -1.08
C ILE A 18 -13.69 24.35 -0.04
N GLU A 19 -14.16 24.08 1.18
CA GLU A 19 -13.68 24.86 2.33
C GLU A 19 -12.17 24.59 2.45
N TYR A 20 -11.36 25.62 2.23
CA TYR A 20 -9.92 25.53 2.38
C TYR A 20 -9.59 25.35 3.86
N GLY A 21 -9.46 24.09 4.29
CA GLY A 21 -8.82 23.72 5.54
C GLY A 21 -9.68 22.88 6.49
N THR A 22 -9.72 21.56 6.29
CA THR A 22 -9.91 20.54 7.35
C THR A 22 -9.50 19.11 6.94
N HIS A 23 -8.93 18.88 5.75
CA HIS A 23 -8.67 17.54 5.19
C HIS A 23 -7.18 17.15 5.10
N TYR A 24 -6.27 17.95 5.63
CA TYR A 24 -4.85 17.58 5.72
C TYR A 24 -4.23 18.12 7.01
N SER A 25 -3.11 17.52 7.40
CA SER A 25 -2.24 18.00 8.46
C SER A 25 -0.84 18.14 7.89
N LEU A 26 -0.24 19.33 7.99
CA LEU A 26 1.11 19.58 7.46
C LEU A 26 2.18 18.92 8.32
N ARG A 27 2.06 18.96 9.65
CA ARG A 27 3.12 18.57 10.60
C ARG A 27 4.49 19.15 10.19
N GLU A 28 5.53 18.33 10.05
CA GLU A 28 6.85 18.77 9.55
C GLU A 28 6.89 19.00 8.03
N GLY A 29 5.80 18.66 7.32
CA GLY A 29 5.60 18.95 5.91
C GLY A 29 6.50 18.12 4.98
N ILE A 30 6.69 18.66 3.79
CA ILE A 30 7.54 18.09 2.72
C ILE A 30 8.63 19.09 2.33
N GLY A 31 9.26 19.70 3.36
CA GLY A 31 10.14 20.87 3.18
C GLY A 31 11.38 20.60 2.32
N ARG A 32 11.86 19.35 2.26
CA ARG A 32 13.03 18.99 1.44
C ARG A 32 12.66 18.96 -0.04
N THR A 33 11.52 18.36 -0.35
CA THR A 33 10.94 18.32 -1.69
C THR A 33 10.56 19.71 -2.16
N VAL A 34 9.94 20.53 -1.29
CA VAL A 34 9.60 21.93 -1.58
C VAL A 34 10.83 22.75 -1.95
N ARG A 35 11.96 22.59 -1.25
CA ARG A 35 13.21 23.27 -1.60
C ARG A 35 13.69 22.89 -3.00
N LYS A 36 13.69 21.60 -3.35
CA LYS A 36 14.09 21.12 -4.68
C LYS A 36 13.17 21.63 -5.79
N LEU A 37 11.85 21.65 -5.54
CA LEU A 37 10.85 22.20 -6.45
C LEU A 37 11.10 23.69 -6.70
N LYS A 38 11.33 24.48 -5.63
CA LYS A 38 11.60 25.92 -5.73
C LYS A 38 12.92 26.23 -6.41
N SER A 39 13.96 25.41 -6.22
CA SER A 39 15.26 25.60 -6.85
C SER A 39 15.32 25.11 -8.31
N GLY A 40 14.27 24.43 -8.81
CA GLY A 40 14.28 23.81 -10.14
C GLY A 40 15.25 22.64 -10.29
N GLY A 41 15.50 21.90 -9.20
CA GLY A 41 16.37 20.74 -9.22
C GLY A 41 15.73 19.52 -9.88
N SER A 42 16.36 18.36 -9.72
CA SER A 42 15.73 17.07 -10.03
C SER A 42 14.91 16.58 -8.82
N VAL A 43 13.68 16.15 -9.08
CA VAL A 43 12.76 15.66 -8.03
C VAL A 43 12.21 14.30 -8.43
N THR A 44 12.42 13.30 -7.57
CA THR A 44 11.86 11.96 -7.73
C THR A 44 10.70 11.74 -6.75
N ILE A 45 9.51 11.42 -7.26
CA ILE A 45 8.31 11.19 -6.45
C ILE A 45 7.81 9.76 -6.64
N ALA A 46 7.62 9.04 -5.54
CA ALA A 46 7.08 7.68 -5.54
C ALA A 46 5.64 7.65 -5.00
N PHE A 47 4.80 6.85 -5.65
CA PHE A 47 3.44 6.55 -5.22
C PHE A 47 3.33 5.08 -4.86
N MET A 48 3.17 4.79 -3.57
CA MET A 48 2.93 3.45 -3.06
C MET A 48 1.51 3.33 -2.53
N GLY A 49 0.78 2.33 -3.00
CA GLY A 49 -0.54 2.04 -2.45
C GLY A 49 -1.26 0.88 -3.12
N GLY A 50 -2.56 0.80 -2.83
CA GLY A 50 -3.48 -0.20 -3.37
C GLY A 50 -4.04 0.14 -4.75
N SER A 51 -5.22 -0.41 -5.06
CA SER A 51 -5.91 -0.26 -6.36
C SER A 51 -6.33 1.17 -6.69
N VAL A 52 -6.73 1.95 -5.69
CA VAL A 52 -7.11 3.36 -5.87
C VAL A 52 -5.90 4.16 -6.37
N THR A 53 -4.73 3.94 -5.77
CA THR A 53 -3.44 4.53 -6.19
C THR A 53 -2.99 4.03 -7.56
N ALA A 54 -3.31 2.77 -7.92
CA ALA A 54 -3.09 2.23 -9.26
C ALA A 54 -3.99 2.89 -10.31
N GLY A 55 -5.05 3.59 -9.90
CA GLY A 55 -5.96 4.31 -10.79
C GLY A 55 -7.23 3.54 -11.15
N HIS A 56 -7.59 2.47 -10.43
CA HIS A 56 -8.86 1.77 -10.66
C HIS A 56 -10.07 2.72 -10.58
N GLY A 57 -11.04 2.49 -11.46
CA GLY A 57 -12.22 3.33 -11.64
C GLY A 57 -12.01 4.57 -12.52
N ALA A 58 -10.77 4.98 -12.80
CA ALA A 58 -10.46 5.99 -13.80
C ALA A 58 -10.70 5.45 -15.21
N SER A 59 -11.18 6.29 -16.14
CA SER A 59 -11.28 5.93 -17.56
C SER A 59 -9.91 5.71 -18.21
N ASP A 60 -8.89 6.43 -17.73
CA ASP A 60 -7.50 6.21 -18.09
C ASP A 60 -6.65 6.38 -16.80
N PRO A 61 -6.13 5.28 -16.22
CA PRO A 61 -5.31 5.34 -15.01
C PRO A 61 -4.08 6.26 -15.11
N GLU A 62 -3.53 6.47 -16.29
CA GLU A 62 -2.34 7.33 -16.50
C GLU A 62 -2.67 8.79 -16.82
N GLN A 63 -3.96 9.12 -17.01
CA GLN A 63 -4.38 10.51 -17.30
C GLN A 63 -5.43 11.05 -16.33
N THR A 64 -6.42 10.23 -15.97
CA THR A 64 -7.59 10.68 -15.22
C THR A 64 -7.60 10.24 -13.76
N SER A 65 -6.65 9.40 -13.32
CA SER A 65 -6.48 9.06 -11.90
C SER A 65 -6.00 10.25 -11.07
N TYR A 66 -6.24 10.22 -9.76
CA TYR A 66 -5.80 11.29 -8.86
C TYR A 66 -4.27 11.44 -8.88
N ARG A 67 -3.54 10.31 -8.99
CA ARG A 67 -2.09 10.27 -9.13
C ARG A 67 -1.65 10.96 -10.42
N ALA A 68 -2.22 10.58 -11.57
CA ALA A 68 -1.89 11.17 -12.86
C ALA A 68 -2.17 12.68 -12.88
N ARG A 69 -3.30 13.10 -12.31
CA ARG A 69 -3.68 14.52 -12.20
C ARG A 69 -2.76 15.33 -11.29
N LEU A 70 -2.25 14.73 -10.22
CA LEU A 70 -1.24 15.35 -9.37
C LEU A 70 0.10 15.47 -10.11
N ILE A 71 0.54 14.41 -10.81
CA ILE A 71 1.74 14.41 -11.65
C ILE A 71 1.67 15.54 -12.69
N GLN A 72 0.55 15.65 -13.40
CA GLN A 72 0.34 16.71 -14.39
C GLN A 72 0.42 18.10 -13.74
N TYR A 73 -0.25 18.30 -12.61
CA TYR A 73 -0.20 19.58 -11.89
C TYR A 73 1.22 19.97 -11.46
N LEU A 74 2.01 19.02 -10.95
CA LEU A 74 3.40 19.29 -10.56
C LEU A 74 4.26 19.64 -11.77
N THR A 75 4.11 18.90 -12.85
CA THR A 75 4.85 19.14 -14.11
C THR A 75 4.51 20.50 -14.71
N ASP A 76 3.24 20.89 -14.69
CA ASP A 76 2.79 22.19 -15.21
C ASP A 76 3.22 23.36 -14.33
N SER A 77 3.25 23.16 -13.00
CA SER A 77 3.58 24.20 -12.02
C SER A 77 5.09 24.44 -11.90
N PHE A 78 5.91 23.42 -12.16
CA PHE A 78 7.36 23.46 -12.00
C PHE A 78 8.09 23.04 -13.27
N LYS A 79 7.89 23.79 -14.37
CA LYS A 79 8.43 23.47 -15.70
C LYS A 79 9.97 23.39 -15.76
N GLN A 80 10.64 24.02 -14.81
CA GLN A 80 12.10 23.99 -14.66
C GLN A 80 12.61 22.76 -13.89
N THR A 81 11.74 22.00 -13.22
CA THR A 81 12.11 20.82 -12.44
C THR A 81 12.19 19.59 -13.34
N ALA A 82 13.28 18.84 -13.24
CA ALA A 82 13.40 17.54 -13.88
C ALA A 82 12.71 16.47 -13.01
N PHE A 83 11.52 16.04 -13.41
CA PHE A 83 10.75 15.06 -12.66
C PHE A 83 11.06 13.61 -13.04
N ARG A 84 11.06 12.73 -12.04
CA ARG A 84 10.93 11.29 -12.19
C ARG A 84 9.82 10.77 -11.30
N PHE A 85 8.94 9.94 -11.84
CA PHE A 85 7.83 9.35 -11.09
C PHE A 85 8.00 7.84 -10.97
N ILE A 86 7.83 7.30 -9.77
CA ILE A 86 7.83 5.86 -9.50
C ILE A 86 6.41 5.43 -9.20
N HIS A 87 5.85 4.56 -10.05
CA HIS A 87 4.52 3.99 -9.86
C HIS A 87 4.66 2.63 -9.16
N ALA A 88 4.55 2.63 -7.84
CA ALA A 88 4.66 1.44 -6.99
C ALA A 88 3.30 1.05 -6.40
N ALA A 89 2.22 1.20 -7.15
CA ALA A 89 0.88 0.78 -6.74
C ALA A 89 0.59 -0.66 -7.19
N VAL A 90 -0.08 -1.43 -6.33
CA VAL A 90 -0.48 -2.81 -6.63
C VAL A 90 -1.91 -3.00 -6.13
N GLY A 91 -2.83 -3.26 -7.06
CA GLY A 91 -4.24 -3.51 -6.73
C GLY A 91 -4.41 -4.66 -5.75
N GLY A 92 -5.48 -4.64 -4.96
CA GLY A 92 -5.84 -5.76 -4.07
C GLY A 92 -4.83 -6.08 -2.96
N THR A 93 -3.87 -5.18 -2.68
CA THR A 93 -2.84 -5.39 -1.64
C THR A 93 -2.95 -4.38 -0.51
N ASP A 94 -2.51 -4.79 0.68
CA ASP A 94 -2.57 -4.04 1.93
C ASP A 94 -1.21 -3.43 2.31
N SER A 95 -1.19 -2.66 3.40
CA SER A 95 0.03 -2.05 3.92
C SER A 95 1.10 -3.08 4.28
N VAL A 96 0.70 -4.27 4.75
CA VAL A 96 1.63 -5.37 5.06
C VAL A 96 2.44 -5.73 3.82
N TYR A 97 1.79 -6.03 2.70
CA TYR A 97 2.52 -6.28 1.45
C TYR A 97 3.35 -5.05 1.02
N GLY A 98 2.81 -3.85 1.20
CA GLY A 98 3.49 -2.57 0.97
C GLY A 98 4.85 -2.49 1.67
N ALA A 99 4.91 -2.86 2.96
CA ALA A 99 6.14 -2.83 3.75
C ALA A 99 7.22 -3.78 3.21
N TYR A 100 6.86 -5.02 2.86
CA TYR A 100 7.83 -5.99 2.32
C TYR A 100 8.28 -5.67 0.90
N ARG A 101 7.47 -4.95 0.10
CA ARG A 101 7.82 -4.62 -1.29
C ARG A 101 8.45 -3.24 -1.46
N LEU A 102 8.63 -2.46 -0.39
CA LEU A 102 9.19 -1.11 -0.45
C LEU A 102 10.53 -1.09 -1.21
N GLN A 103 11.49 -1.91 -0.78
CA GLN A 103 12.81 -1.95 -1.40
C GLN A 103 12.73 -2.34 -2.88
N GLY A 104 12.01 -3.41 -3.20
CA GLY A 104 11.91 -3.93 -4.57
C GLY A 104 11.10 -3.06 -5.52
N HIS A 105 10.03 -2.40 -5.06
CA HIS A 105 9.11 -1.66 -5.93
C HIS A 105 9.39 -0.16 -5.98
N VAL A 106 10.03 0.41 -4.95
CA VAL A 106 10.36 1.83 -4.89
C VAL A 106 11.86 2.01 -5.12
N PHE A 107 12.69 1.54 -4.19
CA PHE A 107 14.12 1.86 -4.15
C PHE A 107 14.97 1.16 -5.21
N ARG A 108 14.54 0.02 -5.75
CA ARG A 108 15.25 -0.68 -6.83
C ARG A 108 15.40 0.17 -8.09
N THR A 109 14.47 1.11 -8.33
CA THR A 109 14.45 1.92 -9.55
C THR A 109 15.27 3.21 -9.42
N CYS A 110 15.11 3.90 -8.28
CA CYS A 110 15.84 5.11 -7.89
C CYS A 110 15.48 5.49 -6.45
N VAL A 111 16.23 6.44 -5.87
CA VAL A 111 15.97 6.98 -4.53
C VAL A 111 14.97 8.13 -4.62
N PRO A 112 13.77 8.03 -4.02
CA PRO A 112 12.76 9.10 -4.07
C PRO A 112 13.11 10.23 -3.09
N ASP A 113 12.68 11.44 -3.45
CA ASP A 113 12.66 12.61 -2.58
C ASP A 113 11.37 12.70 -1.77
N LEU A 114 10.25 12.30 -2.38
CA LEU A 114 8.94 12.25 -1.77
C LEU A 114 8.30 10.88 -2.00
N LEU A 115 7.80 10.26 -0.93
CA LEU A 115 6.99 9.06 -0.97
C LEU A 115 5.56 9.36 -0.50
N PHE A 116 4.59 9.18 -1.39
CA PHE A 116 3.17 9.09 -1.03
C PHE A 116 2.80 7.64 -0.69
N VAL A 117 2.14 7.43 0.45
CA VAL A 117 1.71 6.11 0.93
C VAL A 117 0.20 6.08 1.18
N GLU A 118 -0.51 5.13 0.57
CA GLU A 118 -1.98 5.02 0.64
C GLU A 118 -2.41 3.55 0.76
N PHE A 119 -2.95 3.16 1.92
CA PHE A 119 -3.53 1.83 2.14
C PHE A 119 -4.82 1.86 2.96
N ALA A 120 -5.40 3.04 3.21
CA ALA A 120 -6.52 3.18 4.15
C ALA A 120 -7.74 2.37 3.68
N ALA A 121 -8.07 2.41 2.39
CA ALA A 121 -9.17 1.63 1.82
C ALA A 121 -8.85 0.14 1.65
N SER A 122 -7.57 -0.25 1.74
CA SER A 122 -7.07 -1.61 1.50
C SER A 122 -6.90 -2.45 2.77
N ASP A 123 -6.48 -1.83 3.87
CA ASP A 123 -6.29 -2.52 5.15
C ASP A 123 -7.62 -3.07 5.71
N ASN A 124 -7.53 -4.13 6.51
CA ASN A 124 -8.71 -4.89 6.97
C ASN A 124 -9.24 -4.49 8.36
N GLY A 125 -8.82 -3.34 8.91
CA GLY A 125 -9.29 -2.83 10.19
C GLY A 125 -8.46 -3.27 11.40
N ARG A 126 -7.49 -4.18 11.23
CA ARG A 126 -6.67 -4.67 12.35
C ARG A 126 -5.54 -3.69 12.65
N ARG A 127 -5.60 -3.07 13.84
CA ARG A 127 -4.63 -2.05 14.28
C ARG A 127 -3.18 -2.52 14.23
N GLN A 128 -2.83 -3.62 14.90
CA GLN A 128 -1.44 -4.04 15.03
C GLN A 128 -0.74 -4.31 13.68
N PRO A 129 -1.30 -5.10 12.74
CA PRO A 129 -0.69 -5.27 11.42
C PRO A 129 -0.53 -3.95 10.65
N SER A 130 -1.53 -3.06 10.70
CA SER A 130 -1.46 -1.74 10.06
C SER A 130 -0.35 -0.87 10.67
N LEU A 131 -0.22 -0.85 12.01
CA LEU A 131 0.85 -0.09 12.68
C LEU A 131 2.22 -0.62 12.29
N ARG A 132 2.47 -1.93 12.43
CA ARG A 132 3.75 -2.57 12.07
C ARG A 132 4.13 -2.29 10.62
N ALA A 133 3.15 -2.31 9.72
CA ALA A 133 3.38 -2.08 8.31
C ALA A 133 3.66 -0.62 7.97
N MET A 134 2.79 0.31 8.40
CA MET A 134 2.96 1.72 8.10
C MET A 134 4.21 2.30 8.78
N GLU A 135 4.48 1.91 10.03
CA GLU A 135 5.74 2.23 10.72
C GLU A 135 6.94 1.61 10.00
N GLY A 136 6.83 0.34 9.60
CA GLY A 136 7.87 -0.36 8.85
C GLY A 136 8.23 0.38 7.56
N ILE A 137 7.22 0.82 6.78
CA ILE A 137 7.43 1.61 5.57
C ILE A 137 8.21 2.88 5.90
N VAL A 138 7.79 3.66 6.90
CA VAL A 138 8.41 4.94 7.27
C VAL A 138 9.86 4.78 7.71
N ARG A 139 10.11 3.81 8.60
CA ARG A 139 11.45 3.57 9.12
C ARG A 139 12.38 3.01 8.05
N HIS A 140 11.93 2.02 7.28
CA HIS A 140 12.73 1.44 6.19
C HIS A 140 13.05 2.49 5.12
N ALA A 141 12.06 3.28 4.74
CA ALA A 141 12.22 4.44 3.86
C ALA A 141 13.31 5.40 4.32
N ARG A 142 13.28 5.81 5.60
CA ARG A 142 14.27 6.74 6.17
C ARG A 142 15.63 6.10 6.45
N THR A 143 15.71 4.78 6.62
CA THR A 143 16.98 4.05 6.64
C THR A 143 17.65 4.07 5.26
N LEU A 144 16.88 3.90 4.18
CA LEU A 144 17.40 3.91 2.81
C LEU A 144 17.66 5.33 2.29
N ASN A 145 16.87 6.32 2.71
CA ASN A 145 17.09 7.73 2.43
C ASN A 145 16.70 8.59 3.66
N PRO A 146 17.67 8.99 4.51
CA PRO A 146 17.43 9.81 5.71
C PRO A 146 16.82 11.20 5.46
N HIS A 147 16.77 11.62 4.19
CA HIS A 147 16.22 12.90 3.75
C HIS A 147 14.95 12.75 2.92
N MET A 148 14.34 11.57 2.84
CA MET A 148 13.08 11.40 2.12
C MET A 148 11.92 12.02 2.90
N ASP A 149 11.15 12.87 2.23
CA ASP A 149 9.84 13.31 2.71
C ASP A 149 8.81 12.20 2.49
N ILE A 150 7.88 12.04 3.42
CA ILE A 150 6.84 11.01 3.36
C ILE A 150 5.50 11.66 3.67
N CYS A 151 4.50 11.42 2.83
CA CYS A 151 3.13 11.91 3.03
C CYS A 151 2.16 10.73 2.98
N PHE A 152 1.30 10.62 3.99
CA PHE A 152 0.22 9.64 3.96
C PHE A 152 -1.01 10.20 3.25
N ILE A 153 -1.71 9.34 2.52
CA ILE A 153 -2.98 9.64 1.86
C ILE A 153 -4.01 8.63 2.37
N TYR A 154 -5.22 9.10 2.68
CA TYR A 154 -6.31 8.25 3.14
C TYR A 154 -7.49 8.33 2.18
N THR A 155 -7.64 7.32 1.34
CA THR A 155 -8.77 7.23 0.40
C THR A 155 -10.03 6.70 1.09
N ALA A 156 -11.20 7.15 0.63
CA ALA A 156 -12.48 6.77 1.21
C ALA A 156 -12.91 5.35 0.78
N LYS A 157 -13.65 4.67 1.67
CA LYS A 157 -14.46 3.49 1.35
C LYS A 157 -15.90 3.68 1.82
N GLN A 158 -16.90 3.30 1.03
CA GLN A 158 -18.32 3.55 1.35
C GLN A 158 -18.70 2.95 2.70
N SER A 159 -18.18 1.76 3.00
CA SER A 159 -18.42 1.06 4.26
C SER A 159 -17.92 1.80 5.50
N GLY A 160 -17.05 2.81 5.34
CA GLY A 160 -16.58 3.66 6.43
C GLY A 160 -17.55 4.78 6.80
N TYR A 161 -18.49 5.14 5.91
CA TYR A 161 -19.42 6.25 6.15
C TYR A 161 -20.37 6.02 7.34
N PRO A 162 -20.99 4.84 7.54
CA PRO A 162 -21.81 4.59 8.74
C PRO A 162 -21.03 4.72 10.04
N TYR A 163 -19.75 4.31 10.04
CA TYR A 163 -18.88 4.48 11.20
C TYR A 163 -18.62 5.95 11.49
N PHE A 164 -18.35 6.75 10.45
CA PHE A 164 -18.16 8.19 10.56
C PHE A 164 -19.39 8.89 11.18
N LEU A 165 -20.60 8.61 10.68
CA LEU A 165 -21.83 9.18 11.23
C LEU A 165 -22.04 8.83 12.71
N LYS A 166 -21.72 7.59 13.10
CA LYS A 166 -21.91 7.11 14.47
C LYS A 166 -20.88 7.66 15.44
N MET A 167 -19.62 7.77 15.01
CA MET A 167 -18.48 8.02 15.91
C MET A 167 -17.90 9.43 15.79
N GLY A 168 -18.29 10.21 14.78
CA GLY A 168 -17.73 11.54 14.51
C GLY A 168 -16.25 11.54 14.10
N ARG A 169 -15.70 10.38 13.69
CA ARG A 169 -14.29 10.18 13.32
C ARG A 169 -14.16 9.22 12.13
N PRO A 170 -13.06 9.27 11.35
CA PRO A 170 -12.91 8.40 10.18
C PRO A 170 -12.88 6.91 10.54
N HIS A 171 -12.96 6.05 9.51
CA HIS A 171 -12.89 4.61 9.71
C HIS A 171 -11.52 4.18 10.27
N VAL A 172 -11.53 3.04 10.96
CA VAL A 172 -10.42 2.58 11.81
C VAL A 172 -9.05 2.54 11.13
N ASN A 173 -8.96 2.23 9.82
CA ASN A 173 -7.67 2.22 9.12
C ASN A 173 -7.03 3.61 9.04
N VAL A 174 -7.84 4.66 8.80
CA VAL A 174 -7.34 6.04 8.84
C VAL A 174 -6.78 6.35 10.22
N CYS A 175 -7.51 6.01 11.28
CA CYS A 175 -7.03 6.23 12.65
C CYS A 175 -5.72 5.49 12.93
N ASN A 176 -5.58 4.24 12.48
CA ASN A 176 -4.34 3.47 12.66
C ASN A 176 -3.16 4.11 11.90
N HIS A 177 -3.38 4.56 10.67
CA HIS A 177 -2.32 5.17 9.85
C HIS A 177 -1.95 6.56 10.38
N GLU A 178 -2.94 7.32 10.86
CA GLU A 178 -2.73 8.65 11.43
C GLU A 178 -1.97 8.60 12.76
N GLU A 179 -2.12 7.53 13.55
CA GLU A 179 -1.29 7.28 14.74
C GLU A 179 0.21 7.23 14.36
N VAL A 180 0.55 6.56 13.27
CA VAL A 180 1.93 6.52 12.75
C VAL A 180 2.34 7.88 12.19
N ALA A 181 1.46 8.55 11.43
CA ALA A 181 1.76 9.89 10.90
C ALA A 181 2.05 10.90 12.02
N GLU A 182 1.28 10.86 13.10
CA GLU A 182 1.46 11.70 14.28
C GLU A 182 2.79 11.42 14.98
N HIS A 183 3.06 10.14 15.27
CA HIS A 183 4.28 9.72 15.96
C HIS A 183 5.56 10.11 15.20
N TYR A 184 5.55 10.00 13.87
CA TYR A 184 6.68 10.35 13.00
C TYR A 184 6.62 11.77 12.42
N ARG A 185 5.64 12.58 12.86
CA ARG A 185 5.42 13.97 12.43
C ARG A 185 5.25 14.15 10.92
N LEU A 186 4.68 13.16 10.25
CA LEU A 186 4.47 13.13 8.80
C LEU A 186 3.25 13.93 8.37
N PRO A 187 3.31 14.67 7.24
CA PRO A 187 2.11 15.20 6.63
C PRO A 187 1.14 14.07 6.25
N SER A 188 -0.15 14.35 6.34
CA SER A 188 -1.21 13.43 5.91
C SER A 188 -2.35 14.17 5.22
N VAL A 189 -2.98 13.51 4.24
CA VAL A 189 -4.14 14.02 3.49
C VAL A 189 -5.32 13.05 3.68
N ASP A 190 -6.28 13.47 4.49
CA ASP A 190 -7.48 12.73 4.85
C ASP A 190 -8.64 13.03 3.87
N MET A 191 -8.57 12.41 2.69
CA MET A 191 -9.66 12.49 1.72
C MET A 191 -10.90 11.75 2.22
N ALA A 192 -10.72 10.66 2.98
CA ALA A 192 -11.81 9.84 3.49
C ALA A 192 -12.79 10.66 4.35
N THR A 193 -12.29 11.35 5.37
CA THR A 193 -13.10 12.21 6.23
C THR A 193 -13.78 13.32 5.43
N GLU A 194 -13.07 13.92 4.47
CA GLU A 194 -13.65 14.98 3.63
C GLU A 194 -14.83 14.49 2.78
N ILE A 195 -14.70 13.31 2.16
CA ILE A 195 -15.82 12.68 1.45
C ILE A 195 -17.00 12.43 2.41
N TYR A 196 -16.74 11.91 3.61
CA TYR A 196 -17.81 11.64 4.56
C TYR A 196 -18.49 12.90 5.08
N ARG A 197 -17.77 14.00 5.30
CA ARG A 197 -18.35 15.30 5.65
C ARG A 197 -19.26 15.81 4.54
N ARG A 198 -18.83 15.74 3.28
CA ARG A 198 -19.66 16.14 2.14
C ARG A 198 -20.92 15.28 2.02
N MET A 199 -20.81 13.97 2.22
CA MET A 199 -21.98 13.08 2.27
C MET A 199 -22.93 13.43 3.41
N ALA A 200 -22.42 13.70 4.61
CA ALA A 200 -23.23 14.07 5.77
C ALA A 200 -23.96 15.42 5.57
N SER A 201 -23.34 16.36 4.87
CA SER A 201 -23.94 17.66 4.52
C SER A 201 -24.95 17.59 3.36
N GLY A 202 -25.04 16.46 2.66
CA GLY A 202 -25.86 16.31 1.44
C GLY A 202 -25.26 16.94 0.18
N SER A 203 -24.05 17.53 0.23
CA SER A 203 -23.37 18.12 -0.93
C SER A 203 -22.75 17.09 -1.88
N LEU A 204 -22.71 15.81 -1.48
CA LEU A 204 -22.16 14.71 -2.26
C LEU A 204 -22.92 13.41 -1.96
N THR A 205 -23.15 12.57 -2.97
CA THR A 205 -23.54 11.17 -2.77
C THR A 205 -22.44 10.25 -3.25
N TRP A 206 -22.40 9.01 -2.73
CA TRP A 206 -21.33 8.06 -3.07
C TRP A 206 -21.32 7.74 -4.58
N ASP A 207 -22.50 7.56 -5.18
CA ASP A 207 -22.65 7.20 -6.59
C ASP A 207 -22.10 8.27 -7.55
N MET A 208 -22.00 9.53 -7.11
CA MET A 208 -21.38 10.60 -7.89
C MET A 208 -19.87 10.36 -8.09
N ILE A 209 -19.21 9.68 -7.16
CA ILE A 209 -17.75 9.53 -7.13
C ILE A 209 -17.27 8.10 -7.29
N SER A 210 -18.12 7.08 -7.19
CA SER A 210 -17.72 5.66 -7.31
C SER A 210 -18.93 4.78 -7.63
N GLY A 211 -18.70 3.67 -8.34
CA GLY A 211 -19.75 2.71 -8.71
C GLY A 211 -19.73 1.38 -7.93
N ASP A 212 -18.72 1.13 -7.09
CA ASP A 212 -18.49 -0.18 -6.46
C ASP A 212 -18.17 -0.11 -4.96
N GLY A 213 -18.36 1.07 -4.35
CA GLY A 213 -18.12 1.27 -2.93
C GLY A 213 -16.65 1.52 -2.54
N VAL A 214 -15.70 1.47 -3.49
CA VAL A 214 -14.26 1.57 -3.21
C VAL A 214 -13.52 2.43 -4.24
N HIS A 215 -13.64 2.12 -5.53
CA HIS A 215 -12.82 2.72 -6.57
C HIS A 215 -13.47 4.00 -7.09
N PRO A 216 -12.79 5.15 -7.03
CA PRO A 216 -13.36 6.38 -7.54
C PRO A 216 -13.47 6.34 -9.06
N ASN A 217 -14.59 6.83 -9.59
CA ASN A 217 -14.76 7.12 -11.01
C ASN A 217 -13.93 8.38 -11.40
N ASN A 218 -14.03 8.84 -12.64
CA ASN A 218 -13.34 10.05 -13.10
C ASN A 218 -13.61 11.30 -12.22
N ALA A 219 -14.84 11.48 -11.74
CA ALA A 219 -15.22 12.60 -10.89
C ALA A 219 -14.62 12.45 -9.49
N GLY A 220 -14.63 11.24 -8.92
CA GLY A 220 -13.98 10.93 -7.65
C GLY A 220 -12.46 11.13 -7.70
N HIS A 221 -11.78 10.67 -8.75
CA HIS A 221 -10.34 10.88 -8.94
C HIS A 221 -9.99 12.36 -9.11
N LEU A 222 -10.83 13.13 -9.81
CA LEU A 222 -10.66 14.57 -9.92
C LEU A 222 -10.77 15.26 -8.55
N LEU A 223 -11.79 14.90 -7.75
CA LEU A 223 -11.97 15.41 -6.40
C LEU A 223 -10.76 15.09 -5.50
N TYR A 224 -10.28 13.85 -5.50
CA TYR A 224 -9.07 13.46 -4.77
C TYR A 224 -7.84 14.27 -5.22
N ALA A 225 -7.67 14.49 -6.52
CA ALA A 225 -6.56 15.28 -7.02
C ALA A 225 -6.62 16.73 -6.53
N GLN A 226 -7.82 17.32 -6.44
CA GLN A 226 -7.99 18.69 -5.91
C GLN A 226 -7.66 18.78 -4.43
N LEU A 227 -8.07 17.80 -3.63
CA LEU A 227 -7.70 17.72 -2.21
C LEU A 227 -6.18 17.64 -2.03
N LEU A 228 -5.48 16.86 -2.87
CA LEU A 228 -4.02 16.82 -2.89
C LEU A 228 -3.39 18.13 -3.35
N LYS A 229 -3.96 18.78 -4.37
CA LYS A 229 -3.48 20.09 -4.83
C LYS A 229 -3.57 21.12 -3.71
N ALA A 230 -4.67 21.15 -2.94
CA ALA A 230 -4.82 22.05 -1.80
C ALA A 230 -3.73 21.80 -0.73
N PHE A 231 -3.42 20.53 -0.44
CA PHE A 231 -2.30 20.17 0.43
C PHE A 231 -0.95 20.66 -0.15
N MET A 232 -0.69 20.41 -1.44
CA MET A 232 0.56 20.81 -2.09
C MET A 232 0.73 22.34 -2.07
N SER A 233 -0.31 23.12 -2.33
CA SER A 233 -0.27 24.57 -2.23
C SER A 233 0.13 25.03 -0.82
N ALA A 234 -0.52 24.48 0.21
CA ALA A 234 -0.19 24.81 1.60
C ALA A 234 1.25 24.40 1.98
N ALA A 235 1.69 23.23 1.52
CA ALA A 235 3.05 22.76 1.76
C ALA A 235 4.12 23.62 1.06
N LEU A 236 3.82 24.17 -0.12
CA LEU A 236 4.70 25.08 -0.85
C LEU A 236 4.83 26.46 -0.18
N GLU A 237 3.76 26.93 0.48
CA GLU A 237 3.75 28.18 1.23
C GLU A 237 4.43 28.05 2.60
N ALA A 238 4.40 26.86 3.20
CA ALA A 238 5.08 26.61 4.47
C ALA A 238 6.58 26.92 4.38
N VAL A 239 7.10 27.66 5.36
CA VAL A 239 8.53 27.96 5.48
C VAL A 239 9.26 26.65 5.76
N PRO A 240 10.18 26.19 4.87
CA PRO A 240 10.94 24.99 5.13
C PRO A 240 11.77 25.17 6.41
N GLY A 241 11.70 24.23 7.33
CA GLY A 241 12.62 24.19 8.48
C GLY A 241 14.09 24.10 8.03
N PRO A 242 15.05 24.36 8.94
CA PRO A 242 16.47 24.33 8.63
C PRO A 242 16.92 23.02 7.94
N GLU A 243 17.82 23.15 6.98
CA GLU A 243 18.13 22.17 5.94
C GLU A 243 18.74 20.83 6.43
N ASN A 244 19.38 20.83 7.60
CA ASN A 244 20.60 20.02 7.78
C ASN A 244 20.52 18.80 8.72
N ALA A 245 19.45 18.57 9.47
CA ALA A 245 19.36 17.34 10.27
C ALA A 245 18.50 16.28 9.59
N ALA A 246 19.07 15.11 9.26
CA ALA A 246 18.27 13.92 8.98
C ALA A 246 17.26 13.72 10.12
N ALA A 247 16.04 13.28 9.79
CA ALA A 247 15.02 13.11 10.81
C ALA A 247 15.49 12.06 11.82
N VAL A 248 15.69 12.46 13.08
CA VAL A 248 15.96 11.50 14.16
C VAL A 248 14.69 10.68 14.33
N LEU A 249 14.77 9.38 14.06
CA LEU A 249 13.62 8.50 14.20
C LEU A 249 13.29 8.36 15.70
N PRO A 250 12.02 8.61 16.12
CA PRO A 250 11.60 8.29 17.48
C PRO A 250 11.71 6.77 17.72
N SER A 251 11.51 6.38 18.99
CA SER A 251 11.37 4.96 19.34
C SER A 251 10.26 4.32 18.53
N ARG A 252 10.36 3.01 18.29
CA ARG A 252 9.29 2.27 17.59
C ARG A 252 7.99 2.32 18.40
N ILE A 253 6.86 2.40 17.72
CA ILE A 253 5.53 2.16 18.29
C ILE A 253 5.38 0.66 18.58
N ASP A 254 5.77 -0.19 17.63
CA ASP A 254 5.84 -1.64 17.80
C ASP A 254 7.27 -2.14 17.49
N SER A 255 7.86 -2.88 18.44
CA SER A 255 9.23 -3.41 18.29
C SER A 255 9.40 -4.37 17.12
N PHE A 256 8.30 -4.91 16.58
CA PHE A 256 8.26 -5.83 15.45
C PHE A 256 7.73 -5.18 14.17
N CYS A 257 7.79 -3.85 14.06
CA CYS A 257 7.48 -3.17 12.81
C CYS A 257 8.33 -3.73 11.64
N TYR A 258 7.79 -3.70 10.42
CA TYR A 258 8.43 -4.32 9.25
C TYR A 258 9.52 -3.42 8.62
N ASP A 259 10.39 -2.86 9.44
CA ASP A 259 11.41 -1.87 9.04
C ASP A 259 12.62 -2.46 8.31
N GLN A 260 12.66 -3.79 8.16
CA GLN A 260 13.59 -4.55 7.33
C GLN A 260 12.84 -5.52 6.39
N GLY A 261 11.59 -5.19 6.05
CA GLY A 261 10.76 -6.01 5.17
C GLY A 261 11.29 -6.08 3.74
N MET A 262 11.44 -7.29 3.22
CA MET A 262 11.83 -7.55 1.83
C MET A 262 11.02 -8.68 1.17
N LEU A 263 10.87 -8.56 -0.16
CA LEU A 263 10.44 -9.67 -1.02
C LEU A 263 11.68 -10.49 -1.40
N VAL A 264 11.64 -11.78 -1.09
CA VAL A 264 12.67 -12.74 -1.47
C VAL A 264 12.13 -13.68 -2.53
N SER A 265 12.94 -13.98 -3.53
CA SER A 265 12.59 -14.93 -4.60
C SER A 265 12.13 -16.26 -4.01
N SER A 266 11.06 -16.84 -4.55
CA SER A 266 10.60 -18.17 -4.15
C SER A 266 11.64 -19.27 -4.41
N LEU A 267 12.63 -19.03 -5.28
CA LEU A 267 13.75 -19.93 -5.52
C LEU A 267 14.76 -20.00 -4.35
N ALA A 268 14.68 -19.09 -3.40
CA ALA A 268 15.51 -19.13 -2.19
C ALA A 268 15.14 -20.28 -1.23
N ALA A 269 13.98 -20.91 -1.41
CA ALA A 269 13.60 -22.04 -0.57
C ALA A 269 14.44 -23.29 -0.88
N GLU A 270 14.86 -23.97 0.19
CA GLU A 270 15.32 -25.35 0.11
C GLU A 270 14.11 -26.25 -0.20
N LYS A 271 14.10 -26.82 -1.40
CA LYS A 271 13.02 -27.70 -1.87
C LYS A 271 13.24 -29.09 -1.28
N VAL A 272 12.46 -29.42 -0.25
CA VAL A 272 12.53 -30.73 0.39
C VAL A 272 11.77 -31.76 -0.46
N LYS A 273 10.54 -31.47 -0.89
CA LYS A 273 9.73 -32.40 -1.70
C LYS A 273 8.57 -31.72 -2.44
N GLY A 274 8.31 -32.13 -3.69
CA GLY A 274 7.02 -31.90 -4.36
C GLY A 274 6.76 -30.50 -4.94
N PHE A 275 7.77 -29.62 -4.92
CA PHE A 275 7.69 -28.28 -5.53
C PHE A 275 8.40 -28.22 -6.89
N ARG A 276 7.82 -27.49 -7.83
CA ARG A 276 8.41 -27.17 -9.15
C ARG A 276 8.35 -25.67 -9.40
N TYR A 277 9.35 -25.13 -10.10
CA TYR A 277 9.32 -23.75 -10.56
C TYR A 277 8.62 -23.69 -11.91
N VAL A 278 7.67 -22.76 -12.07
CA VAL A 278 6.91 -22.56 -13.30
C VAL A 278 7.17 -21.14 -13.76
N THR A 279 7.84 -21.00 -14.90
CA THR A 279 8.06 -19.71 -15.54
C THR A 279 6.84 -19.30 -16.34
N GLY A 280 6.48 -18.03 -16.27
CA GLY A 280 5.44 -17.45 -17.09
C GLY A 280 4.03 -18.00 -16.84
N TRP A 281 3.73 -18.41 -15.61
CA TRP A 281 2.42 -18.90 -15.22
C TRP A 281 1.34 -17.82 -15.42
N SER A 282 0.22 -18.22 -16.01
CA SER A 282 -0.92 -17.35 -16.27
C SER A 282 -2.23 -18.10 -16.05
N PRO A 283 -3.10 -17.65 -15.13
CA PRO A 283 -4.42 -18.23 -14.96
C PRO A 283 -5.42 -17.60 -15.94
N GLU A 284 -6.53 -18.28 -16.20
CA GLU A 284 -7.60 -17.76 -17.07
C GLU A 284 -8.32 -16.53 -16.50
N LYS A 285 -8.49 -16.48 -15.17
CA LYS A 285 -9.14 -15.37 -14.47
C LYS A 285 -8.18 -14.76 -13.47
N ILE A 286 -7.78 -13.50 -13.69
CA ILE A 286 -6.91 -12.76 -12.78
C ILE A 286 -7.54 -11.43 -12.40
N CYS A 287 -7.38 -11.03 -11.15
CA CYS A 287 -7.74 -9.71 -10.65
C CYS A 287 -6.50 -9.04 -10.06
N ASP A 288 -6.46 -7.71 -10.16
CA ASP A 288 -5.52 -6.86 -9.41
C ASP A 288 -4.02 -7.13 -9.68
N TRP A 289 -3.72 -7.92 -10.70
CA TRP A 289 -2.37 -8.33 -11.06
C TRP A 289 -2.26 -8.59 -12.56
N LYS A 290 -1.04 -8.44 -13.10
CA LYS A 290 -0.75 -8.66 -14.52
C LYS A 290 0.12 -9.91 -14.67
N PRO A 291 -0.40 -11.02 -15.24
CA PRO A 291 0.41 -12.14 -15.66
C PRO A 291 1.14 -11.78 -16.96
N PRO A 292 2.13 -12.58 -17.41
CA PRO A 292 2.62 -13.81 -16.78
C PRO A 292 3.43 -13.54 -15.50
N VAL A 293 3.45 -14.51 -14.58
CA VAL A 293 4.28 -14.48 -13.36
C VAL A 293 5.04 -15.78 -13.17
N ASP A 294 6.23 -15.68 -12.60
CA ASP A 294 6.95 -16.86 -12.16
C ASP A 294 6.48 -17.28 -10.77
N ILE A 295 6.25 -18.58 -10.59
CA ILE A 295 5.79 -19.15 -9.32
C ILE A 295 6.58 -20.40 -8.94
N LEU A 296 6.73 -20.61 -7.63
CA LEU A 296 7.05 -21.92 -7.08
C LEU A 296 5.74 -22.63 -6.72
N GLN A 297 5.47 -23.76 -7.37
CA GLN A 297 4.19 -24.45 -7.33
C GLN A 297 4.27 -25.84 -6.70
N ALA A 298 3.26 -26.19 -5.90
CA ALA A 298 2.97 -27.56 -5.48
C ALA A 298 1.46 -27.84 -5.58
N ASN A 299 1.10 -29.08 -5.92
CA ASN A 299 -0.31 -29.53 -6.05
C ASN A 299 -0.64 -30.79 -5.23
N ALA A 300 0.38 -31.49 -4.74
CA ALA A 300 0.23 -32.76 -4.03
C ALA A 300 0.41 -32.55 -2.51
N PRO A 301 -0.53 -33.01 -1.67
CA PRO A 301 -0.36 -32.99 -0.22
C PRO A 301 0.97 -33.62 0.23
N GLY A 302 1.56 -33.08 1.29
CA GLY A 302 2.87 -33.47 1.78
C GLY A 302 4.05 -32.92 0.95
N ALA A 303 3.79 -32.07 -0.06
CA ALA A 303 4.83 -31.21 -0.61
C ALA A 303 5.34 -30.26 0.48
N VAL A 304 6.65 -30.15 0.62
CA VAL A 304 7.30 -29.41 1.71
C VAL A 304 8.53 -28.66 1.23
N LEU A 305 8.73 -27.47 1.75
CA LEU A 305 9.91 -26.62 1.54
C LEU A 305 10.34 -25.96 2.85
N ARG A 306 11.57 -25.44 2.87
CA ARG A 306 12.14 -24.69 3.99
C ARG A 306 12.74 -23.37 3.54
N ILE A 307 12.72 -22.40 4.44
CA ILE A 307 13.35 -21.09 4.26
C ILE A 307 14.13 -20.78 5.53
N HIS A 308 15.41 -20.43 5.36
CA HIS A 308 16.30 -20.03 6.45
C HIS A 308 16.45 -18.52 6.43
N PHE A 309 16.31 -17.87 7.58
CA PHE A 309 16.40 -16.42 7.67
C PHE A 309 16.88 -15.97 9.05
N THR A 310 17.46 -14.77 9.11
CA THR A 310 17.75 -14.06 10.35
C THR A 310 16.80 -12.88 10.42
N GLY A 311 15.95 -12.77 11.44
CA GLY A 311 14.95 -11.70 11.48
C GLY A 311 13.86 -11.90 12.51
N THR A 312 12.78 -11.14 12.38
CA THR A 312 11.65 -11.18 13.32
C THR A 312 10.32 -11.59 12.70
N ALA A 313 10.25 -11.66 11.36
CA ALA A 313 9.04 -12.06 10.65
C ALA A 313 9.35 -12.84 9.38
N VAL A 314 8.47 -13.78 9.06
CA VAL A 314 8.49 -14.56 7.83
C VAL A 314 7.08 -14.84 7.32
N GLY A 315 6.91 -14.89 6.01
CA GLY A 315 5.66 -15.19 5.34
C GLY A 315 5.84 -15.45 3.86
N MET A 316 4.73 -15.41 3.12
CA MET A 316 4.75 -15.51 1.67
C MET A 316 3.71 -14.58 1.02
N ALA A 317 4.03 -14.16 -0.19
CA ALA A 317 3.05 -13.68 -1.16
C ALA A 317 2.79 -14.81 -2.16
N LEU A 318 1.51 -15.09 -2.43
CA LEU A 318 1.06 -16.15 -3.31
C LEU A 318 -0.01 -15.63 -4.30
N MET A 319 -0.21 -16.37 -5.39
CA MET A 319 -1.42 -16.25 -6.20
C MET A 319 -2.50 -17.16 -5.62
N ALA A 320 -3.46 -16.59 -4.89
CA ALA A 320 -4.59 -17.31 -4.35
C ALA A 320 -5.77 -17.29 -5.35
N GLY A 321 -6.37 -18.44 -5.61
CA GLY A 321 -7.49 -18.59 -6.53
C GLY A 321 -8.21 -19.93 -6.39
N MET A 322 -8.90 -20.33 -7.46
CA MET A 322 -9.93 -21.38 -7.43
C MET A 322 -9.41 -22.73 -6.92
N ASP A 323 -8.15 -23.04 -7.16
CA ASP A 323 -7.54 -24.33 -6.82
C ASP A 323 -6.74 -24.32 -5.52
N THR A 324 -6.68 -23.20 -4.79
CA THR A 324 -5.71 -23.04 -3.70
C THR A 324 -6.12 -23.85 -2.46
N GLY A 325 -5.15 -24.50 -1.82
CA GLY A 325 -5.34 -25.39 -0.67
C GLY A 325 -5.16 -24.73 0.70
N GLU A 326 -4.74 -25.55 1.66
CA GLU A 326 -4.31 -25.15 3.00
C GLU A 326 -2.84 -25.55 3.22
N ILE A 327 -2.10 -24.78 4.00
CA ILE A 327 -0.73 -25.12 4.39
C ILE A 327 -0.62 -25.33 5.91
N VAL A 328 0.32 -26.16 6.32
CA VAL A 328 0.78 -26.28 7.69
C VAL A 328 2.15 -25.61 7.77
N VAL A 329 2.32 -24.74 8.76
CA VAL A 329 3.57 -24.00 8.96
C VAL A 329 4.21 -24.37 10.29
N ARG A 330 5.50 -24.65 10.25
CA ARG A 330 6.33 -24.85 11.44
C ARG A 330 7.45 -23.81 11.47
N ILE A 331 7.67 -23.23 12.64
CA ILE A 331 8.79 -22.33 12.91
C ILE A 331 9.69 -23.01 13.92
N ASP A 332 10.97 -23.18 13.58
CA ASP A 332 11.98 -23.84 14.42
C ASP A 332 11.52 -25.24 14.90
N GLY A 333 10.92 -26.00 13.98
CA GLY A 333 10.38 -27.34 14.23
C GLY A 333 9.06 -27.40 15.02
N LYS A 334 8.58 -26.27 15.55
CA LYS A 334 7.32 -26.21 16.30
C LYS A 334 6.15 -25.85 15.38
N LEU A 335 5.04 -26.56 15.52
CA LEU A 335 3.80 -26.23 14.82
C LEU A 335 3.38 -24.80 15.17
N SER A 336 3.31 -23.94 14.15
CA SER A 336 2.91 -22.54 14.29
C SER A 336 1.42 -22.38 13.98
N LYS A 337 0.99 -22.75 12.77
CA LYS A 337 -0.41 -22.60 12.34
C LYS A 337 -0.73 -23.45 11.11
N ALA A 338 -2.01 -23.82 10.99
CA ALA A 338 -2.60 -24.23 9.71
C ALA A 338 -3.27 -23.00 9.08
N VAL A 339 -3.02 -22.75 7.78
CA VAL A 339 -3.48 -21.55 7.09
C VAL A 339 -4.31 -21.91 5.87
N PRO A 340 -5.64 -21.68 5.90
CA PRO A 340 -6.46 -21.78 4.70
C PRO A 340 -6.11 -20.63 3.77
N LEU A 341 -5.63 -20.97 2.57
CA LEU A 341 -5.21 -19.97 1.58
C LEU A 341 -6.39 -19.47 0.76
N PHE A 342 -7.42 -20.29 0.60
CA PHE A 342 -8.64 -19.96 -0.13
C PHE A 342 -9.58 -19.05 0.69
N ASP A 343 -10.11 -18.00 0.05
CA ASP A 343 -11.12 -17.11 0.59
C ASP A 343 -12.22 -16.80 -0.44
N ALA A 344 -13.22 -16.00 -0.06
CA ALA A 344 -14.40 -15.75 -0.88
C ALA A 344 -14.09 -15.22 -2.30
N GLN A 345 -12.96 -14.49 -2.47
CA GLN A 345 -12.60 -13.94 -3.78
C GLN A 345 -11.92 -14.96 -4.69
N CYS A 346 -11.38 -16.04 -4.13
CA CYS A 346 -10.77 -17.13 -4.89
C CYS A 346 -11.78 -17.81 -5.83
N ARG A 347 -13.09 -17.69 -5.56
CA ARG A 347 -14.17 -18.17 -6.44
C ARG A 347 -14.28 -17.39 -7.76
N LYS A 348 -13.77 -16.15 -7.80
CA LYS A 348 -13.94 -15.23 -8.94
C LYS A 348 -12.71 -15.18 -9.82
N CYS A 349 -11.53 -15.11 -9.21
CA CYS A 349 -10.26 -14.93 -9.91
C CYS A 349 -9.07 -15.30 -9.02
N TYR A 350 -7.90 -15.43 -9.65
CA TYR A 350 -6.62 -15.46 -8.98
C TYR A 350 -6.16 -14.03 -8.66
N ARG A 351 -5.58 -13.83 -7.48
CA ARG A 351 -5.03 -12.53 -7.06
C ARG A 351 -3.84 -12.73 -6.11
N PRO A 352 -2.97 -11.71 -5.95
CA PRO A 352 -1.99 -11.70 -4.89
C PRO A 352 -2.69 -11.78 -3.53
N LYS A 353 -2.11 -12.57 -2.64
CA LYS A 353 -2.47 -12.64 -1.22
C LYS A 353 -1.20 -12.76 -0.40
N THR A 354 -1.16 -12.11 0.75
CA THR A 354 -0.08 -12.24 1.72
C THR A 354 -0.52 -13.15 2.87
N VAL A 355 0.43 -13.95 3.35
CA VAL A 355 0.26 -14.80 4.52
C VAL A 355 1.52 -14.69 5.37
N LEU A 356 1.38 -14.12 6.57
CA LEU A 356 2.46 -14.11 7.56
C LEU A 356 2.42 -15.38 8.40
N PHE A 357 3.55 -16.08 8.42
CA PHE A 357 3.76 -17.29 9.21
C PHE A 357 4.03 -16.94 10.66
N ALA A 358 4.90 -15.96 10.90
CA ALA A 358 5.16 -15.35 12.20
C ALA A 358 5.63 -13.91 11.98
N ASP A 359 5.34 -13.02 12.91
CA ASP A 359 5.64 -11.60 12.80
C ASP A 359 6.06 -10.94 14.13
N ASP A 360 6.41 -11.76 15.11
CA ASP A 360 6.83 -11.38 16.45
C ASP A 360 7.95 -12.30 16.99
N LEU A 361 8.75 -12.87 16.09
CA LEU A 361 9.86 -13.74 16.47
C LEU A 361 10.97 -12.94 17.17
N PRO A 362 11.63 -13.51 18.20
CA PRO A 362 12.84 -12.92 18.76
C PRO A 362 13.87 -12.66 17.66
N PRO A 363 14.65 -11.56 17.71
CA PRO A 363 15.72 -11.36 16.73
C PRO A 363 16.72 -12.52 16.76
N GLY A 364 16.90 -13.19 15.63
CA GLY A 364 17.82 -14.31 15.55
C GLY A 364 17.62 -15.14 14.30
N ASP A 365 18.27 -16.30 14.29
CA ASP A 365 18.19 -17.27 13.21
C ASP A 365 16.97 -18.17 13.38
N HIS A 366 16.24 -18.36 12.27
CA HIS A 366 15.02 -19.15 12.24
C HIS A 366 14.93 -20.00 10.98
N VAL A 367 14.12 -21.06 11.08
CA VAL A 367 13.71 -21.89 9.95
C VAL A 367 12.20 -21.95 9.87
N ALA A 368 11.66 -21.55 8.72
CA ALA A 368 10.24 -21.74 8.40
C ALA A 368 10.08 -22.94 7.46
N GLU A 369 9.31 -23.94 7.90
CA GLU A 369 8.91 -25.08 7.08
C GLU A 369 7.44 -24.92 6.68
N VAL A 370 7.17 -25.04 5.38
CA VAL A 370 5.83 -24.92 4.79
C VAL A 370 5.47 -26.22 4.11
N GLU A 371 4.40 -26.85 4.58
CA GLU A 371 3.89 -28.12 4.08
C GLU A 371 2.49 -27.93 3.51
N LEU A 372 2.23 -28.48 2.32
CA LEU A 372 0.90 -28.48 1.71
C LEU A 372 0.01 -29.53 2.37
N SER A 373 -1.11 -29.09 2.97
CA SER A 373 -2.04 -29.93 3.71
C SER A 373 -2.85 -30.86 2.79
N VAL A 374 -3.31 -31.98 3.35
CA VAL A 374 -4.37 -32.81 2.72
C VAL A 374 -5.72 -32.09 2.73
N LEU A 375 -5.89 -31.10 3.59
CA LEU A 375 -7.10 -30.31 3.72
C LEU A 375 -7.18 -29.23 2.64
N LYS A 376 -8.42 -28.94 2.25
CA LYS A 376 -8.82 -27.77 1.45
C LYS A 376 -10.21 -27.37 1.86
N ARG A 377 -10.61 -26.15 1.55
CA ARG A 377 -12.02 -25.80 1.60
C ARG A 377 -12.83 -26.62 0.58
N GLU A 378 -14.08 -26.88 0.90
CA GLU A 378 -14.99 -27.64 0.04
C GLU A 378 -15.14 -26.98 -1.34
N ASP A 379 -15.22 -25.65 -1.37
CA ASP A 379 -15.37 -24.82 -2.57
C ASP A 379 -14.09 -24.61 -3.40
N SER A 380 -12.94 -25.10 -2.93
CA SER A 380 -11.71 -25.11 -3.72
C SER A 380 -11.71 -26.29 -4.70
N ILE A 381 -11.36 -26.06 -5.96
CA ILE A 381 -11.29 -27.12 -6.98
C ILE A 381 -9.98 -27.93 -6.91
N GLY A 382 -9.05 -27.55 -6.02
CA GLY A 382 -7.72 -28.15 -5.94
C GLY A 382 -7.06 -27.97 -4.57
N ARG A 383 -5.75 -28.26 -4.52
CA ARG A 383 -4.91 -28.06 -3.33
C ARG A 383 -3.63 -27.33 -3.70
N ALA A 384 -3.66 -26.48 -4.70
CA ALA A 384 -2.46 -25.86 -5.19
C ALA A 384 -1.92 -24.82 -4.20
N LEU A 385 -0.61 -24.61 -4.27
CA LEU A 385 0.10 -23.49 -3.67
C LEU A 385 0.96 -22.85 -4.76
N HIS A 386 0.74 -21.57 -5.03
CA HIS A 386 1.41 -20.80 -6.08
C HIS A 386 2.21 -19.64 -5.46
N ILE A 387 3.43 -19.90 -4.98
CA ILE A 387 4.24 -18.91 -4.26
C ILE A 387 4.92 -17.96 -5.25
N LEU A 388 4.71 -16.65 -5.07
CA LEU A 388 5.43 -15.61 -5.80
C LEU A 388 6.75 -15.29 -5.10
N TYR A 389 6.66 -14.91 -3.83
CA TYR A 389 7.78 -14.43 -3.03
C TYR A 389 7.65 -14.92 -1.59
N PHE A 390 8.78 -15.03 -0.91
CA PHE A 390 8.81 -15.03 0.55
C PHE A 390 8.87 -13.59 1.07
N LEU A 391 8.26 -13.38 2.22
CA LEU A 391 8.27 -12.12 2.96
C LEU A 391 9.21 -12.32 4.13
N ILE A 392 10.29 -11.55 4.26
CA ILE A 392 11.23 -11.63 5.38
C ILE A 392 11.41 -10.24 5.97
N ASN A 393 11.27 -10.10 7.28
CA ASN A 393 11.67 -8.89 8.01
C ASN A 393 13.01 -9.17 8.68
N GLY A 394 14.09 -8.85 7.97
CA GLY A 394 15.44 -9.29 8.31
C GLY A 394 16.24 -9.64 7.06
N GLN A 395 16.93 -10.77 7.04
CA GLN A 395 17.79 -11.21 5.94
C GLN A 395 17.60 -12.70 5.64
N LEU A 396 17.67 -13.07 4.35
CA LEU A 396 17.74 -14.47 3.92
C LEU A 396 19.08 -15.08 4.34
N ARG A 397 19.07 -16.35 4.76
CA ARG A 397 20.27 -17.16 4.92
C ARG A 397 20.42 -18.13 3.76
N ALA A 398 21.64 -18.22 3.24
CA ALA A 398 22.03 -19.16 2.19
C ALA A 398 22.16 -20.58 2.72
#